data_AF-A0A0S6XLF6-F1
#
_entry.id   AF-A0A0S6XLF6-F1
#
_cell.length_a   1.000
_cell.length_b   1.000
_cell.length_c   1.000
_cell.angle_alpha   90.00
_cell.angle_beta   90.00
_cell.angle_gamma   90.00
#
_symmetry.space_group_name_H-M   'P 1'
#
loop_
_entity.id
_entity.type
_entity.pdbx_description
1 polymer ?
#
loop_
_entity_poly.entity_id
_entity_poly.type
_entity_poly.pdbx_seq_one_letter_code
_entity_poly.pdbx_strand_id
1 'polypeptide(L)' 'MISDGNLYNLAVFLGSTAVLLIVLYHFLEVNALDTPTSNILDNHGPPSAANQKAAAAPVVGVR' A
#
# COMPACT_ATOMS: atom_id res chain seq x y z
N MET A 1 8.67 41.49 -16.35
CA MET A 1 7.23 41.30 -16.10
C MET A 1 6.72 40.30 -17.11
N ILE A 2 6.22 39.15 -16.68
CA ILE A 2 5.53 38.22 -17.59
C ILE A 2 4.33 38.99 -18.16
N SER A 3 4.21 39.06 -19.49
CA SER A 3 3.07 39.74 -20.11
C SER A 3 1.81 38.93 -19.86
N ASP A 4 0.69 39.58 -19.54
CA ASP A 4 -0.59 38.93 -19.26
C ASP A 4 -1.03 37.97 -20.38
N GLY A 5 -0.60 38.27 -21.62
CA GLY A 5 -0.80 37.38 -22.77
C GLY A 5 -0.13 36.01 -22.61
N ASN A 6 1.08 35.94 -22.05
CA ASN A 6 1.74 34.66 -21.79
C ASN A 6 1.08 33.91 -20.63
N LEU A 7 0.58 34.63 -19.63
CA LEU A 7 -0.14 34.05 -18.50
C LEU A 7 -1.48 33.43 -18.93
N TYR A 8 -2.20 34.12 -19.82
CA TYR A 8 -3.45 33.62 -20.40
C TYR A 8 -3.23 32.35 -21.24
N ASN A 9 -2.23 32.36 -22.12
CA ASN A 9 -1.89 31.18 -22.92
C ASN A 9 -1.46 29.99 -22.04
N LEU A 10 -0.68 30.25 -20.99
CA LEU A 10 -0.31 29.23 -20.01
C LEU A 10 -1.53 28.65 -19.29
N ALA A 11 -2.48 29.50 -18.89
CA ALA A 11 -3.70 29.05 -18.20
C ALA A 11 -4.58 28.16 -19.09
N VAL A 12 -4.74 28.51 -20.38
CA VAL A 12 -5.51 27.70 -21.33
C VAL A 12 -4.82 26.36 -21.62
N PHE A 13 -3.49 26.38 -21.79
CA PHE A 13 -2.71 25.16 -21.98
C PHE A 13 -2.78 24.24 -20.74
N LEU A 14 -2.60 24.79 -19.55
CA LEU A 14 -2.62 24.03 -18.31
C LEU A 14 -4.02 23.51 -18.00
N GLY A 15 -5.08 24.28 -18.26
CA GLY A 15 -6.46 23.86 -18.07
C GLY A 15 -6.86 22.69 -18.96
N SER A 16 -6.50 22.74 -20.26
CA SER A 16 -6.76 21.62 -21.18
C SER A 16 -5.91 20.38 -20.86
N THR A 17 -4.64 20.60 -20.49
CA THR A 17 -3.76 19.52 -20.04
C THR A 17 -4.29 18.87 -18.76
N ALA A 18 -4.84 19.64 -17.82
CA ALA A 18 -5.39 19.11 -16.56
C ALA A 18 -6.58 18.18 -16.79
N VAL A 19 -7.52 18.56 -17.67
CA VAL A 19 -8.66 17.69 -18.02
C VAL A 19 -8.18 16.39 -18.67
N LEU A 20 -7.18 16.47 -19.56
CA LEU A 20 -6.56 15.29 -20.19
C LEU A 20 -5.92 14.38 -19.12
N LEU A 21 -5.10 14.95 -18.22
CA LEU A 21 -4.42 14.20 -17.17
C LEU A 21 -5.40 13.52 -16.19
N ILE A 22 -6.52 14.16 -15.87
CA ILE A 22 -7.56 13.58 -14.99
C ILE A 22 -8.23 12.37 -15.66
N VAL A 23 -8.60 12.49 -16.94
CA VAL A 23 -9.20 11.37 -17.69
C VAL A 23 -8.19 10.23 -17.88
N LEU A 24 -6.93 10.56 -18.16
CA LEU A 24 -5.87 9.58 -18.30
C LEU A 24 -5.62 8.83 -17.00
N TYR A 25 -5.59 9.53 -15.85
CA TYR A 25 -5.48 8.88 -14.54
C TYR A 25 -6.62 7.88 -14.32
N HIS A 26 -7.86 8.29 -14.57
CA HIS A 26 -9.02 7.41 -14.39
C HIS A 26 -8.95 6.20 -15.34
N PHE A 27 -8.48 6.40 -16.56
CA PHE A 27 -8.25 5.32 -17.51
C PHE A 27 -7.18 4.33 -17.00
N LEU A 28 -6.05 4.82 -16.50
CA LEU A 28 -4.98 3.98 -15.99
C LEU A 28 -5.38 3.24 -14.70
N GLU A 29 -6.10 3.89 -13.79
CA GLU A 29 -6.56 3.29 -12.53
C GLU A 29 -7.55 2.15 -12.78
N VAL A 30 -8.49 2.34 -13.71
CA VAL A 30 -9.49 1.30 -14.05
C VAL A 30 -8.85 0.13 -14.81
N ASN A 31 -7.85 0.39 -15.66
CA ASN A 31 -7.18 -0.65 -16.45
C ASN A 31 -5.94 -1.23 -15.79
N ALA A 32 -5.53 -0.72 -14.63
CA ALA A 32 -4.44 -1.31 -13.87
C ALA A 32 -4.85 -2.73 -13.50
N LEU A 33 -4.11 -3.71 -14.03
CA LEU A 33 -4.14 -5.05 -13.46
C LEU A 33 -3.62 -4.89 -12.05
N ASP A 34 -4.40 -5.34 -11.07
CA ASP A 34 -4.07 -5.34 -9.65
C ASP A 34 -2.72 -6.06 -9.51
N THR A 35 -1.61 -5.33 -9.59
CA THR A 35 -0.31 -5.84 -9.23
C THR A 35 -0.41 -5.96 -7.74
N PRO A 36 -0.52 -7.17 -7.16
CA PRO A 36 -0.47 -7.25 -5.74
C PRO A 36 0.90 -6.69 -5.39
N THR A 37 0.94 -5.57 -4.69
CA THR A 37 2.04 -5.20 -3.81
C THR A 37 2.07 -6.21 -2.66
N SER A 38 2.10 -7.50 -3.01
CA SER A 38 2.34 -8.61 -2.12
C SER A 38 3.85 -8.72 -1.95
N ASN A 39 4.26 -8.65 -0.68
CA ASN A 39 5.47 -9.25 -0.16
C ASN A 39 6.80 -8.49 -0.31
N ILE A 40 6.86 -7.27 0.22
CA ILE A 40 8.05 -6.87 1.01
C ILE A 40 7.52 -6.51 2.40
N LEU A 41 7.71 -7.41 3.38
CA LEU A 41 7.34 -7.35 4.82
C LEU A 41 6.21 -8.30 5.31
N ASP A 42 6.11 -9.54 4.84
CA ASP A 42 5.49 -10.61 5.66
C ASP A 42 6.58 -11.40 6.39
N ASN A 43 7.20 -10.79 7.42
CA ASN A 43 8.17 -11.45 8.30
C ASN A 43 7.50 -12.26 9.43
N HIS A 44 6.32 -12.84 9.19
CA HIS A 44 5.71 -13.80 10.09
C HIS A 44 6.14 -15.23 9.71
N GLY A 45 7.41 -15.53 9.98
CA GLY A 45 7.81 -16.90 10.25
C GLY A 45 7.06 -17.45 11.48
N PRO A 46 6.74 -18.74 11.54
CA PRO A 46 5.82 -19.30 12.53
C PRO A 46 6.29 -19.03 13.96
N PRO A 47 5.38 -18.86 14.95
CA PRO A 47 5.74 -18.99 16.36
C PRO A 47 6.10 -20.45 16.62
N SER A 48 7.35 -20.82 16.34
CA SER A 48 7.85 -22.16 16.62
C SER A 48 8.05 -22.29 18.13
N ALA A 49 7.16 -23.10 18.72
CA ALA A 49 7.04 -23.36 20.14
C ALA A 49 8.36 -23.84 20.77
N ALA A 50 8.99 -22.98 21.57
CA ALA A 50 10.05 -23.36 22.50
C ALA A 50 9.72 -22.81 23.89
N ASN A 51 8.54 -23.16 24.41
CA ASN A 51 8.29 -23.11 25.85
C ASN A 51 7.11 -24.02 26.26
N GLN A 52 7.32 -25.34 26.16
CA GLN A 52 6.56 -26.31 26.95
C GLN A 52 7.41 -26.61 28.19
N LYS A 53 7.26 -25.81 29.24
CA LYS A 53 6.33 -26.03 30.35
C LYS A 53 6.87 -27.00 31.41
N ALA A 54 7.11 -26.38 32.57
CA ALA A 54 6.88 -26.86 33.92
C ALA A 54 7.92 -27.79 34.57
N ALA A 55 8.65 -27.16 35.49
CA ALA A 55 9.00 -27.72 36.78
C ALA A 55 7.79 -28.35 37.51
N ALA A 56 8.14 -29.20 38.49
CA ALA A 56 7.35 -29.73 39.60
C ALA A 56 6.59 -31.05 39.37
N ALA A 57 7.21 -32.14 39.86
CA ALA A 57 6.46 -33.20 40.55
C ALA A 57 5.78 -32.61 41.81
N PRO A 58 4.55 -33.01 42.16
CA PRO A 58 4.40 -33.99 43.25
C PRO A 58 3.20 -34.97 43.14
N VAL A 59 3.44 -36.19 43.65
CA VAL A 59 2.65 -37.13 44.48
C VAL A 59 1.10 -37.27 44.35
N VAL A 60 0.68 -38.55 44.37
CA VAL A 60 -0.49 -39.19 45.04
C VAL A 60 -1.57 -39.80 44.11
N GLY A 61 -1.59 -41.14 44.08
CA GLY A 61 -2.77 -41.95 44.46
C GLY A 61 -3.84 -42.28 43.40
N VAL A 62 -4.01 -43.58 43.15
CA VAL A 62 -5.28 -44.37 43.15
C VAL A 62 -5.17 -45.48 42.10
N ARG A 63 -4.67 -46.64 42.55
CA ARG A 63 -5.19 -48.01 42.33
C ARG A 63 -4.14 -49.05 42.65
#